data_AF-A0A7S0UAM0-F1
#
_entry.id   AF-A0A7S0UAM0-F1
#
_cell.length_a   1.000
_cell.length_b   1.000
_cell.length_c   1.000
_cell.angle_alpha   90.00
_cell.angle_beta   90.00
_cell.angle_gamma   90.00
#
_symmetry.space_group_name_H-M   'P 1'
#
loop_
_entity.id
_entity.type
_entity.pdbx_description
1 polymer ?
#
loop_
_entity_poly.entity_id
_entity_poly.type
_entity_poly.pdbx_seq_one_letter_code
_entity_poly.pdbx_strand_id
1 'polypeptide(L)'
;QIAAEEAAAKAAAEQNATDTEVKARHAAAKSPTAPLVEAVFGPAPAGQGMHSLLDNHLMVQPVRIRQVRVNSLPPTSFVCNPSQASVWSLAAPTCWPSFEAETEQFNRTVPVPGYPTGVELDYMNGTLTNFAPFWEGTTQEYPGGGYAVDIPLNVTQGAVRAVLTSLWEQHWTDEGTRAVFVDIATYNPQLNVYVSARLSLEFTIYGDVQPSSQFRGLKLGPIPELFWDAMARYLEIFSFVLVFGFAAYDTWKVHSVGFKVHFKGLWNVINFIKYACFALLIQTQM
;
A
#
# COMPACT_ATOMS: atom_id res chain seq x y z
N GLN A 1 -47.09 -19.47 34.54
CA GLN A 1 -46.00 -19.07 35.46
C GLN A 1 -44.67 -19.65 35.01
N ILE A 2 -44.56 -20.97 34.79
CA ILE A 2 -43.31 -21.63 34.32
C ILE A 2 -42.79 -21.07 32.97
N ALA A 3 -43.66 -20.86 31.98
CA ALA A 3 -43.26 -20.31 30.68
C ALA A 3 -42.75 -18.85 30.73
N ALA A 4 -43.14 -18.09 31.76
CA ALA A 4 -42.68 -16.71 31.93
C ALA A 4 -41.30 -16.66 32.58
N GLU A 5 -40.99 -17.61 33.48
CA GLU A 5 -39.65 -17.75 34.08
C GLU A 5 -38.62 -18.24 33.07
N GLU A 6 -38.97 -19.16 32.16
CA GLU A 6 -38.07 -19.60 31.09
C GLU A 6 -37.74 -18.47 30.10
N ALA A 7 -38.73 -17.64 29.75
CA ALA A 7 -38.51 -16.48 28.87
C ALA A 7 -37.59 -15.42 29.52
N ALA A 8 -37.77 -15.18 30.82
CA ALA A 8 -36.92 -14.25 31.58
C ALA A 8 -35.48 -14.77 31.74
N ALA A 9 -35.31 -16.08 31.97
CA ALA A 9 -34.00 -16.70 32.05
C ALA A 9 -33.25 -16.65 30.71
N LYS A 10 -33.96 -16.83 29.60
CA LYS A 10 -33.39 -16.75 28.25
C LYS A 10 -32.98 -15.32 27.89
N ALA A 11 -33.81 -14.33 28.21
CA ALA A 11 -33.48 -12.91 28.02
C ALA A 11 -32.28 -12.48 28.87
N ALA A 12 -32.19 -12.93 30.13
CA ALA A 12 -31.05 -12.64 30.99
C ALA A 12 -29.74 -13.29 30.49
N ALA A 13 -29.81 -14.48 29.92
CA ALA A 13 -28.66 -15.16 29.32
C ALA A 13 -28.18 -14.43 28.04
N GLU A 14 -29.11 -13.98 27.22
CA GLU A 14 -28.82 -13.22 25.99
C GLU A 14 -28.22 -11.85 26.30
N GLN A 15 -28.72 -11.18 27.36
CA GLN A 15 -28.21 -9.90 27.83
C GLN A 15 -26.81 -10.00 28.46
N ASN A 16 -26.55 -11.07 29.22
CA ASN A 16 -25.20 -11.38 29.73
C ASN A 16 -24.22 -11.69 28.59
N ALA A 17 -24.65 -12.39 27.54
CA ALA A 17 -23.80 -12.67 26.38
C ALA A 17 -23.41 -11.38 25.66
N THR A 18 -24.35 -10.47 25.43
CA THR A 18 -24.07 -9.15 24.83
C THR A 18 -23.17 -8.28 25.72
N ASP A 19 -23.37 -8.27 27.04
CA ASP A 19 -22.53 -7.50 27.96
C ASP A 19 -21.10 -8.04 28.03
N THR A 20 -20.93 -9.35 27.90
CA THR A 20 -19.61 -9.99 27.86
C THR A 20 -18.88 -9.64 26.56
N GLU A 21 -19.61 -9.60 25.43
CA GLU A 21 -19.06 -9.20 24.13
C GLU A 21 -18.69 -7.71 24.09
N VAL A 22 -19.51 -6.84 24.67
CA VAL A 22 -19.23 -5.39 24.79
C VAL A 22 -18.04 -5.12 25.71
N LYS A 23 -17.92 -5.84 26.83
CA LYS A 23 -16.74 -5.76 27.71
C LYS A 23 -15.48 -6.30 27.03
N ALA A 24 -15.59 -7.36 26.23
CA ALA A 24 -14.46 -7.87 25.45
C ALA A 24 -13.99 -6.86 24.40
N ARG A 25 -14.91 -6.17 23.70
CA ARG A 25 -14.60 -5.08 22.77
C ARG A 25 -13.95 -3.88 23.47
N HIS A 26 -14.43 -3.49 24.65
CA HIS A 26 -13.82 -2.40 25.45
C HIS A 26 -12.45 -2.78 26.03
N ALA A 27 -12.23 -4.06 26.35
CA ALA A 27 -10.93 -4.55 26.82
C ALA A 27 -9.93 -4.66 25.67
N ALA A 28 -10.37 -5.05 24.47
CA ALA A 28 -9.54 -5.09 23.27
C ALA A 28 -9.09 -3.67 22.86
N ALA A 29 -9.97 -2.67 22.96
CA ALA A 29 -9.66 -1.26 22.70
C ALA A 29 -8.55 -0.64 23.60
N LYS A 30 -8.09 -1.32 24.66
CA LYS A 30 -7.02 -0.83 25.55
C LYS A 30 -5.59 -1.14 25.09
N SER A 31 -5.39 -1.92 24.02
CA SER A 31 -4.07 -2.07 23.38
C SER A 31 -3.95 -1.10 22.22
N PRO A 32 -2.87 -0.28 22.11
CA PRO A 32 -2.70 0.67 21.00
C PRO A 32 -2.65 0.01 19.61
N THR A 33 -2.40 -1.31 19.54
CA THR A 33 -2.39 -2.10 18.30
C THR A 33 -3.73 -2.78 17.96
N ALA A 34 -4.63 -2.92 18.94
CA ALA A 34 -5.93 -3.54 18.74
C ALA A 34 -6.87 -2.79 17.79
N PRO A 35 -7.00 -1.44 17.84
CA PRO A 35 -8.00 -0.77 17.02
C PRO A 35 -7.68 -0.86 15.53
N LEU A 36 -6.40 -0.88 15.12
CA LEU A 36 -6.05 -0.99 13.71
C LEU A 36 -6.28 -2.41 13.18
N VAL A 37 -5.85 -3.44 13.92
CA VAL A 37 -6.08 -4.84 13.52
C VAL A 37 -7.57 -5.13 13.45
N GLU A 38 -8.36 -4.63 14.40
CA GLU A 38 -9.81 -4.80 14.41
C GLU A 38 -10.51 -4.02 13.30
N ALA A 39 -10.05 -2.80 13.01
CA ALA A 39 -10.59 -2.00 11.93
C ALA A 39 -10.30 -2.62 10.57
N VAL A 40 -9.07 -3.11 10.35
CA VAL A 40 -8.63 -3.69 9.08
C VAL A 40 -9.20 -5.10 8.91
N PHE A 41 -8.98 -6.00 9.87
CA PHE A 41 -9.44 -7.38 9.80
C PHE A 41 -10.80 -7.54 10.49
N GLY A 42 -11.82 -6.84 9.98
CA GLY A 42 -13.20 -6.94 10.46
C GLY A 42 -13.74 -8.39 10.40
N PRO A 43 -14.86 -8.67 11.09
CA PRO A 43 -15.50 -9.97 11.02
C PRO A 43 -15.81 -10.31 9.55
N ALA A 44 -15.49 -11.52 9.15
CA ALA A 44 -15.81 -11.98 7.80
C ALA A 44 -17.34 -12.04 7.64
N PRO A 45 -17.92 -11.58 6.52
CA PRO A 45 -19.36 -11.67 6.28
C PRO A 45 -19.82 -13.13 6.36
N ALA A 46 -21.00 -13.38 6.94
CA ALA A 46 -21.50 -14.74 7.14
C ALA A 46 -21.49 -15.55 5.82
N GLY A 47 -20.67 -16.60 5.76
CA GLY A 47 -20.52 -17.48 4.60
C GLY A 47 -19.36 -17.15 3.65
N GLN A 48 -18.62 -16.06 3.86
CA GLN A 48 -17.39 -15.76 3.13
C GLN A 48 -16.19 -15.91 4.08
N GLY A 49 -15.25 -16.81 3.78
CA GLY A 49 -14.05 -17.03 4.61
C GLY A 49 -12.98 -15.95 4.45
N MET A 50 -13.35 -14.72 4.13
CA MET A 50 -12.42 -13.62 3.82
C MET A 50 -12.76 -12.39 4.65
N HIS A 51 -11.74 -11.71 5.15
CA HIS A 51 -11.92 -10.46 5.88
C HIS A 51 -12.48 -9.34 5.01
N SER A 52 -13.33 -8.52 5.62
CA SER A 52 -13.85 -7.29 5.03
C SER A 52 -13.54 -6.11 5.92
N LEU A 53 -13.14 -5.01 5.29
CA LEU A 53 -13.06 -3.70 5.91
C LEU A 53 -14.47 -3.10 5.97
N LEU A 54 -14.94 -2.71 7.16
CA LEU A 54 -16.28 -2.13 7.38
C LEU A 54 -17.43 -2.96 6.75
N ASP A 55 -17.34 -4.28 6.81
CA ASP A 55 -18.31 -5.28 6.30
C ASP A 55 -18.56 -5.31 4.77
N ASN A 56 -18.37 -4.20 4.05
CA ASN A 56 -18.73 -4.05 2.64
C ASN A 56 -17.53 -3.94 1.69
N HIS A 57 -16.31 -3.78 2.21
CA HIS A 57 -15.10 -3.70 1.41
C HIS A 57 -14.31 -5.00 1.56
N LEU A 58 -14.46 -5.89 0.58
CA LEU A 58 -13.81 -7.20 0.57
C LEU A 58 -12.30 -7.03 0.44
N MET A 59 -11.52 -7.71 1.27
CA MET A 59 -10.08 -7.79 1.03
C MET A 59 -9.80 -8.71 -0.15
N VAL A 60 -9.03 -8.20 -1.11
CA VAL A 60 -8.77 -8.90 -2.38
C VAL A 60 -7.32 -9.35 -2.53
N GLN A 61 -6.43 -8.90 -1.65
CA GLN A 61 -5.04 -9.34 -1.59
C GLN A 61 -4.60 -9.55 -0.12
N PRO A 62 -3.66 -10.47 0.14
CA PRO A 62 -2.98 -10.56 1.43
C PRO A 62 -2.43 -9.19 1.86
N VAL A 63 -2.56 -8.87 3.14
CA VAL A 63 -1.97 -7.63 3.67
C VAL A 63 -0.47 -7.85 3.77
N ARG A 64 0.29 -7.06 3.02
CA ARG A 64 1.76 -7.16 3.01
C ARG A 64 2.36 -6.09 3.91
N ILE A 65 3.23 -6.51 4.81
CA ILE A 65 4.07 -5.63 5.62
C ILE A 65 5.50 -5.75 5.10
N ARG A 66 6.05 -4.68 4.54
CA ARG A 66 7.38 -4.66 3.92
C ARG A 66 8.30 -3.69 4.66
N GLN A 67 9.52 -4.11 4.93
CA GLN A 67 10.55 -3.30 5.56
C GLN A 67 11.72 -3.05 4.60
N VAL A 68 12.21 -1.81 4.63
CA VAL A 68 13.47 -1.40 4.02
C VAL A 68 14.48 -1.06 5.10
N ARG A 69 15.72 -1.50 4.89
CA ARG A 69 16.77 -1.50 5.91
C ARG A 69 18.14 -1.23 5.29
N VAL A 70 19.03 -0.64 6.08
CA VAL A 70 20.43 -0.38 5.69
C VAL A 70 21.42 -1.22 6.48
N ASN A 71 22.62 -1.39 5.94
CA ASN A 71 23.72 -2.06 6.61
C ASN A 71 24.31 -1.19 7.73
N SER A 72 24.71 -1.82 8.83
CA SER A 72 25.49 -1.14 9.87
C SER A 72 26.89 -0.85 9.35
N LEU A 73 27.33 0.40 9.50
CA LEU A 73 28.67 0.84 9.14
C LEU A 73 29.50 1.08 10.40
N PRO A 74 30.84 0.93 10.32
CA PRO A 74 31.70 1.36 11.40
C PRO A 74 31.57 2.89 11.58
N PRO A 75 31.73 3.40 12.81
CA PRO A 75 31.59 4.84 13.11
C PRO A 75 32.65 5.70 12.40
N THR A 76 33.73 5.10 11.90
CA THR A 76 34.76 5.76 11.09
C THR A 76 34.38 5.91 9.61
N SER A 77 33.24 5.38 9.17
CA SER A 77 32.77 5.50 7.79
C SER A 77 32.55 6.97 7.40
N PHE A 78 32.93 7.32 6.17
CA PHE A 78 32.77 8.68 5.63
C PHE A 78 31.30 9.15 5.66
N VAL A 79 30.37 8.23 5.40
CA VAL A 79 28.92 8.49 5.39
C VAL A 79 28.40 8.96 6.75
N CYS A 80 29.05 8.53 7.84
CA CYS A 80 28.66 8.80 9.22
C CYS A 80 29.33 10.05 9.82
N ASN A 81 30.02 10.85 9.01
CA ASN A 81 30.85 11.99 9.39
C ASN A 81 31.99 11.62 10.38
N PRO A 82 33.19 11.27 9.88
CA PRO A 82 34.28 10.75 10.70
C PRO A 82 34.91 11.80 11.63
N SER A 83 34.60 13.09 11.49
CA SER A 83 35.21 14.18 12.28
C SER A 83 34.91 14.12 13.78
N GLN A 84 33.87 13.37 14.18
CA GLN A 84 33.55 13.13 15.60
C GLN A 84 33.65 11.65 16.01
N ALA A 85 34.12 10.77 15.11
CA ALA A 85 34.13 9.32 15.34
C ALA A 85 34.94 8.88 16.57
N SER A 86 35.98 9.62 16.96
CA SER A 86 36.82 9.26 18.13
C SER A 86 36.09 9.36 19.47
N VAL A 87 35.14 10.30 19.61
CA VAL A 87 34.32 10.45 20.83
C VAL A 87 33.09 9.54 20.74
N TRP A 88 32.46 9.46 19.58
CA TRP A 88 31.24 8.65 19.39
C TRP A 88 31.49 7.15 19.33
N SER A 89 32.67 6.69 18.90
CA SER A 89 33.01 5.25 18.89
C SER A 89 32.99 4.60 20.27
N LEU A 90 33.13 5.38 21.35
CA LEU A 90 33.00 4.92 22.74
C LEU A 90 31.54 4.79 23.21
N ALA A 91 30.62 5.57 22.62
CA ALA A 91 29.21 5.64 23.02
C ALA A 91 28.26 4.91 22.05
N ALA A 92 28.62 4.84 20.76
CA ALA A 92 27.86 4.23 19.69
C ALA A 92 28.83 3.42 18.79
N PRO A 93 28.96 2.11 19.02
CA PRO A 93 29.91 1.27 18.27
C PRO A 93 29.48 1.02 16.82
N THR A 94 28.23 1.33 16.47
CA THR A 94 27.62 1.11 15.16
C THR A 94 26.98 2.38 14.64
N CYS A 95 27.13 2.63 13.33
CA CYS A 95 26.46 3.72 12.64
C CYS A 95 25.42 3.19 11.66
N TRP A 96 24.28 3.89 11.56
CA TRP A 96 23.22 3.59 10.60
C TRP A 96 23.04 4.78 9.64
N PRO A 97 23.47 4.66 8.36
CA PRO A 97 23.43 5.76 7.41
C PRO A 97 22.00 6.05 6.91
N SER A 98 21.81 7.11 6.14
CA SER A 98 20.60 7.31 5.34
C SER A 98 20.40 6.18 4.33
N PHE A 99 19.15 6.00 3.87
CA PHE A 99 18.88 5.04 2.80
C PHE A 99 19.55 5.52 1.50
N GLU A 100 20.28 4.62 0.86
CA GLU A 100 20.77 4.75 -0.50
C GLU A 100 20.77 3.33 -1.08
N ALA A 101 20.66 3.18 -2.41
CA ALA A 101 20.67 1.86 -3.05
C ALA A 101 21.94 1.06 -2.70
N GLU A 102 23.05 1.74 -2.40
CA GLU A 102 24.32 1.14 -2.01
C GLU A 102 24.37 0.74 -0.52
N THR A 103 23.63 1.45 0.34
CA THR A 103 23.61 1.17 1.79
C THR A 103 22.53 0.16 2.16
N GLU A 104 21.61 -0.16 1.25
CA GLU A 104 20.54 -1.14 1.44
C GLU A 104 21.10 -2.52 1.83
N GLN A 105 20.43 -3.14 2.80
CA GLN A 105 20.80 -4.46 3.31
C GLN A 105 20.13 -5.57 2.52
N PHE A 106 20.84 -6.07 1.49
CA PHE A 106 20.39 -7.21 0.69
C PHE A 106 20.62 -8.57 1.37
N ASN A 107 21.71 -8.72 2.13
CA ASN A 107 22.07 -9.97 2.79
C ASN A 107 22.31 -9.70 4.27
N ARG A 108 21.39 -10.17 5.12
CA ARG A 108 21.57 -10.11 6.57
C ARG A 108 22.44 -11.28 7.03
N THR A 109 23.39 -11.03 7.90
CA THR A 109 24.14 -12.09 8.62
C THR A 109 23.34 -12.72 9.75
N VAL A 110 22.24 -12.08 10.15
CA VAL A 110 21.31 -12.53 11.19
C VAL A 110 19.95 -12.78 10.53
N PRO A 111 19.34 -13.95 10.69
CA PRO A 111 18.01 -14.23 10.18
C PRO A 111 16.99 -13.15 10.57
N VAL A 112 16.26 -12.57 9.61
CA VAL A 112 15.05 -11.80 9.94
C VAL A 112 13.98 -12.83 10.21
N PRO A 113 13.51 -13.04 11.45
CA PRO A 113 12.60 -14.15 11.62
C PRO A 113 11.22 -13.75 11.06
N GLY A 114 10.67 -14.66 10.27
CA GLY A 114 9.37 -14.56 9.64
C GLY A 114 8.27 -15.14 10.51
N TYR A 115 7.11 -15.32 9.88
CA TYR A 115 5.98 -16.02 10.47
C TYR A 115 5.94 -17.47 9.99
N PRO A 116 5.79 -18.50 10.86
CA PRO A 116 5.84 -18.51 12.33
C PRO A 116 7.28 -18.63 12.91
N THR A 117 7.41 -18.63 14.25
CA THR A 117 8.69 -18.62 15.00
C THR A 117 9.75 -19.57 14.43
N GLY A 118 10.89 -19.02 13.98
CA GLY A 118 12.03 -19.79 13.45
C GLY A 118 12.10 -19.89 11.92
N VAL A 119 11.12 -19.35 11.19
CA VAL A 119 11.26 -19.11 9.73
C VAL A 119 12.15 -17.89 9.53
N GLU A 120 12.97 -17.86 8.49
CA GLU A 120 13.80 -16.70 8.14
C GLU A 120 13.21 -16.02 6.89
N LEU A 121 13.14 -14.68 6.87
CA LEU A 121 12.70 -13.90 5.72
C LEU A 121 13.90 -13.55 4.86
N ASP A 122 13.86 -14.02 3.62
CA ASP A 122 14.81 -13.62 2.60
C ASP A 122 14.48 -12.24 2.04
N TYR A 123 15.52 -11.52 1.62
CA TYR A 123 15.34 -10.25 0.92
C TYR A 123 14.65 -10.48 -0.43
N MET A 124 13.59 -9.72 -0.69
CA MET A 124 12.88 -9.76 -1.96
C MET A 124 13.29 -8.57 -2.83
N ASN A 125 13.83 -8.86 -4.01
CA ASN A 125 14.17 -7.84 -5.00
C ASN A 125 12.92 -7.12 -5.51
N GLY A 126 13.05 -5.85 -5.92
CA GLY A 126 11.93 -5.07 -6.48
C GLY A 126 11.26 -5.72 -7.69
N THR A 127 11.99 -6.52 -8.47
CA THR A 127 11.44 -7.30 -9.59
C THR A 127 10.59 -8.49 -9.16
N LEU A 128 10.85 -9.06 -7.98
CA LEU A 128 10.05 -10.15 -7.42
C LEU A 128 8.80 -9.61 -6.72
N THR A 129 8.93 -8.46 -6.05
CA THR A 129 7.81 -7.85 -5.36
C THR A 129 6.84 -7.13 -6.31
N ASN A 130 7.30 -6.78 -7.52
CA ASN A 130 6.56 -5.98 -8.51
C ASN A 130 6.02 -4.66 -7.95
N PHE A 131 6.67 -4.11 -6.92
CA PHE A 131 6.30 -2.81 -6.39
C PHE A 131 6.94 -1.70 -7.21
N ALA A 132 6.12 -0.75 -7.64
CA ALA A 132 6.63 0.51 -8.16
C ALA A 132 7.46 1.23 -7.08
N PRO A 133 8.53 1.94 -7.47
CA PRO A 133 9.28 2.78 -6.55
C PRO A 133 8.35 3.72 -5.79
N PHE A 134 8.58 3.83 -4.49
CA PHE A 134 7.79 4.70 -3.63
C PHE A 134 8.61 5.93 -3.28
N TRP A 135 8.00 7.09 -3.48
CA TRP A 135 8.51 8.39 -3.08
C TRP A 135 7.32 9.18 -2.50
N GLU A 136 7.24 9.30 -1.18
CA GLU A 136 6.22 10.14 -0.54
C GLU A 136 6.75 10.60 0.82
N GLY A 137 7.64 11.60 0.76
CA GLY A 137 8.41 12.08 1.90
C GLY A 137 9.50 13.07 1.49
N THR A 138 10.37 13.42 2.44
CA THR A 138 11.39 14.47 2.28
C THR A 138 12.79 13.98 1.88
N THR A 139 13.06 12.67 1.88
CA THR A 139 14.47 12.23 2.00
C THR A 139 14.96 11.23 0.93
N GLN A 140 14.17 10.26 0.46
CA GLN A 140 14.67 9.21 -0.47
C GLN A 140 13.58 8.51 -1.31
N GLU A 141 13.98 7.93 -2.45
CA GLU A 141 13.17 7.00 -3.26
C GLU A 141 13.49 5.54 -2.88
N TYR A 142 12.47 4.72 -2.65
CA TYR A 142 12.61 3.31 -2.29
C TYR A 142 12.27 2.39 -3.49
N PRO A 143 13.20 1.54 -3.98
CA PRO A 143 13.09 0.80 -5.25
C PRO A 143 12.17 -0.44 -5.23
N GLY A 144 11.25 -0.53 -4.27
CA GLY A 144 10.24 -1.61 -4.18
C GLY A 144 10.72 -2.93 -3.57
N GLY A 145 12.03 -3.11 -3.34
CA GLY A 145 12.60 -4.26 -2.64
C GLY A 145 12.41 -4.22 -1.11
N GLY A 146 12.85 -5.26 -0.43
CA GLY A 146 12.90 -5.34 1.03
C GLY A 146 12.50 -6.69 1.61
N TYR A 147 12.39 -6.74 2.93
CA TYR A 147 11.91 -7.90 3.66
C TYR A 147 10.40 -7.79 3.83
N ALA A 148 9.64 -8.75 3.33
CA ALA A 148 8.18 -8.69 3.33
C ALA A 148 7.56 -9.88 4.06
N VAL A 149 6.48 -9.59 4.79
CA VAL A 149 5.60 -10.55 5.46
C VAL A 149 4.21 -10.42 4.88
N ASP A 150 3.67 -11.52 4.38
CA ASP A 150 2.31 -11.59 3.85
C ASP A 150 1.37 -12.19 4.89
N ILE A 151 0.35 -11.42 5.25
CA ILE A 151 -0.75 -11.87 6.11
C ILE A 151 -1.87 -12.37 5.18
N PRO A 152 -2.15 -13.68 5.14
CA PRO A 152 -3.13 -14.24 4.22
C PRO A 152 -4.55 -13.72 4.49
N LEU A 153 -5.43 -13.83 3.49
CA LEU A 153 -6.82 -13.34 3.57
C LEU A 153 -7.73 -14.13 4.51
N ASN A 154 -7.39 -15.38 4.81
CA ASN A 154 -8.21 -16.31 5.59
C ASN A 154 -7.49 -16.69 6.90
N VAL A 155 -7.21 -15.69 7.75
CA VAL A 155 -6.52 -15.88 9.03
C VAL A 155 -7.27 -15.18 10.14
N THR A 156 -7.46 -15.82 11.28
CA THR A 156 -8.19 -15.18 12.38
C THR A 156 -7.46 -13.91 12.86
N GLN A 157 -8.21 -12.94 13.41
CA GLN A 157 -7.61 -11.77 14.07
C GLN A 157 -6.56 -12.16 15.12
N GLY A 158 -6.75 -13.30 15.80
CA GLY A 158 -5.78 -13.85 16.75
C GLY A 158 -4.46 -14.24 16.09
N ALA A 159 -4.53 -14.88 14.90
CA ALA A 159 -3.34 -15.20 14.12
C ALA A 159 -2.61 -13.93 13.63
N VAL A 160 -3.36 -12.91 13.17
CA VAL A 160 -2.78 -11.61 12.81
C VAL A 160 -2.04 -10.98 13.99
N ARG A 161 -2.67 -10.95 15.18
CA ARG A 161 -2.03 -10.44 16.40
C ARG A 161 -0.78 -11.24 16.73
N ALA A 162 -0.80 -12.56 16.61
CA ALA A 162 0.37 -13.40 16.85
C ALA A 162 1.52 -13.10 15.88
N VAL A 163 1.23 -12.84 14.59
CA VAL A 163 2.23 -12.38 13.61
C VAL A 163 2.86 -11.07 14.08
N LEU A 164 2.05 -10.07 14.41
CA LEU A 164 2.54 -8.75 14.81
C LEU A 164 3.32 -8.81 16.13
N THR A 165 2.87 -9.61 17.09
CA THR A 165 3.59 -9.84 18.36
C THR A 165 4.93 -10.54 18.10
N SER A 166 4.99 -11.53 17.22
CA SER A 166 6.24 -12.20 16.84
C SER A 166 7.23 -11.22 16.21
N LEU A 167 6.78 -10.34 15.30
CA LEU A 167 7.64 -9.32 14.69
C LEU A 167 8.17 -8.32 15.72
N TRP A 168 7.34 -7.95 16.69
CA TRP A 168 7.74 -7.09 17.80
C TRP A 168 8.79 -7.74 18.70
N GLU A 169 8.54 -8.96 19.17
CA GLU A 169 9.44 -9.71 20.06
C GLU A 169 10.81 -9.99 19.42
N GLN A 170 10.84 -10.10 18.10
CA GLN A 170 12.06 -10.37 17.33
C GLN A 170 12.81 -9.10 16.91
N HIS A 171 12.35 -7.91 17.35
CA HIS A 171 12.91 -6.63 16.94
C HIS A 171 13.02 -6.50 15.43
N TRP A 172 11.95 -6.90 14.71
CA TRP A 172 11.91 -6.81 13.25
C TRP A 172 12.26 -5.38 12.80
N THR A 173 11.66 -4.38 13.45
CA THR A 173 12.04 -2.97 13.34
C THR A 173 13.06 -2.57 14.40
N ASP A 174 14.17 -1.97 13.97
CA ASP A 174 15.23 -1.44 14.82
C ASP A 174 15.94 -0.24 14.17
N GLU A 175 17.07 0.19 14.74
CA GLU A 175 17.86 1.36 14.31
C GLU A 175 18.29 1.37 12.84
N GLY A 176 18.43 0.19 12.21
CA GLY A 176 18.78 0.07 10.80
C GLY A 176 17.59 0.20 9.85
N THR A 177 16.37 0.25 10.38
CA THR A 177 15.16 0.38 9.59
C THR A 177 15.06 1.79 9.02
N ARG A 178 14.68 1.90 7.74
CA ARG A 178 14.48 3.19 7.06
C ARG A 178 13.06 3.42 6.62
N ALA A 179 12.34 2.36 6.24
CA ALA A 179 10.92 2.47 5.97
C ALA A 179 10.18 1.17 6.28
N VAL A 180 8.94 1.29 6.73
CA VAL A 180 7.97 0.20 6.82
C VAL A 180 6.74 0.57 6.02
N PHE A 181 6.28 -0.35 5.18
CA PHE A 181 5.11 -0.21 4.32
C PHE A 181 4.08 -1.25 4.69
N VAL A 182 2.81 -0.83 4.78
CA VAL A 182 1.66 -1.72 4.94
C VAL A 182 0.75 -1.50 3.75
N ASP A 183 0.67 -2.53 2.90
CA ASP A 183 -0.12 -2.52 1.68
C ASP A 183 -1.41 -3.32 1.87
N ILE A 184 -2.53 -2.63 1.71
CA ILE A 184 -3.88 -3.20 1.82
C ILE A 184 -4.59 -2.93 0.50
N ALA A 185 -5.32 -3.92 -0.01
CA ALA A 185 -6.26 -3.66 -1.08
C ALA A 185 -7.62 -4.26 -0.80
N THR A 186 -8.63 -3.45 -1.11
CA THR A 186 -10.03 -3.79 -0.91
C THR A 186 -10.82 -3.54 -2.16
N TYR A 187 -11.94 -4.24 -2.30
CA TYR A 187 -12.90 -4.06 -3.36
C TYR A 187 -14.28 -3.86 -2.76
N ASN A 188 -14.98 -2.82 -3.22
CA ASN A 188 -16.37 -2.58 -2.89
C ASN A 188 -17.26 -3.04 -4.06
N PRO A 189 -17.99 -4.15 -3.94
CA PRO A 189 -18.86 -4.66 -5.00
C PRO A 189 -20.01 -3.72 -5.37
N GLN A 190 -20.54 -2.96 -4.42
CA GLN A 190 -21.69 -2.08 -4.61
C GLN A 190 -21.32 -0.88 -5.50
N LEU A 191 -20.09 -0.37 -5.37
CA LEU A 191 -19.59 0.75 -6.17
C LEU A 191 -18.73 0.31 -7.36
N ASN A 192 -18.37 -0.99 -7.44
CA ASN A 192 -17.39 -1.52 -8.37
C ASN A 192 -16.02 -0.78 -8.32
N VAL A 193 -15.60 -0.40 -7.11
CA VAL A 193 -14.36 0.35 -6.88
C VAL A 193 -13.37 -0.51 -6.11
N TYR A 194 -12.17 -0.65 -6.68
CA TYR A 194 -10.99 -1.17 -6.03
C TYR A 194 -10.27 -0.03 -5.33
N VAL A 195 -9.85 -0.22 -4.08
CA VAL A 195 -9.06 0.75 -3.32
C VAL A 195 -7.77 0.09 -2.87
N SER A 196 -6.64 0.62 -3.35
CA SER A 196 -5.31 0.33 -2.81
C SER A 196 -4.97 1.38 -1.75
N ALA A 197 -4.62 0.93 -0.56
CA ALA A 197 -4.14 1.75 0.54
C ALA A 197 -2.71 1.34 0.90
N ARG A 198 -1.80 2.30 0.90
CA ARG A 198 -0.42 2.14 1.36
C ARG A 198 -0.20 3.05 2.55
N LEU A 199 0.07 2.46 3.71
CA LEU A 199 0.55 3.20 4.88
C LEU A 199 2.07 3.07 4.89
N SER A 200 2.78 4.16 5.13
CA SER A 200 4.23 4.16 5.22
C SER A 200 4.72 4.86 6.49
N LEU A 201 5.81 4.34 7.05
CA LEU A 201 6.49 4.87 8.21
C LEU A 201 7.98 5.00 7.84
N GLU A 202 8.45 6.24 7.64
CA GLU A 202 9.86 6.52 7.36
C GLU A 202 10.62 6.80 8.66
N PHE A 203 11.72 6.09 8.86
CA PHE A 203 12.60 6.23 10.02
C PHE A 203 13.81 7.06 9.61
N THR A 204 13.91 8.26 10.15
CA THR A 204 15.00 9.18 9.84
C THR A 204 16.27 8.82 10.64
N ILE A 205 17.42 9.25 10.13
CA ILE A 205 18.72 9.05 10.81
C ILE A 205 18.84 9.77 12.16
N TYR A 206 17.97 10.76 12.42
CA TYR A 206 17.99 11.54 13.67
C TYR A 206 16.99 10.99 14.71
N GLY A 207 16.32 9.88 14.43
CA GLY A 207 15.40 9.20 15.36
C GLY A 207 13.94 9.66 15.27
N ASP A 208 13.57 10.46 14.27
CA ASP A 208 12.17 10.79 13.96
C ASP A 208 11.50 9.70 13.10
N VAL A 209 10.20 9.51 13.26
CA VAL A 209 9.37 8.58 12.48
C VAL A 209 8.26 9.36 11.78
N GLN A 210 8.32 9.42 10.45
CA GLN A 210 7.42 10.19 9.61
C GLN A 210 6.36 9.28 8.98
N PRO A 211 5.10 9.33 9.45
CA PRO A 211 4.02 8.58 8.84
C PRO A 211 3.49 9.27 7.57
N SER A 212 3.23 8.49 6.53
CA SER A 212 2.48 8.93 5.35
C SER A 212 1.47 7.88 4.91
N SER A 213 0.46 8.29 4.14
CA SER A 213 -0.61 7.41 3.69
C SER A 213 -1.06 7.78 2.28
N GLN A 214 -1.14 6.79 1.40
CA GLN A 214 -1.60 6.94 0.04
C GLN A 214 -2.81 6.04 -0.22
N PHE A 215 -3.86 6.63 -0.81
CA PHE A 215 -5.06 5.90 -1.19
C PHE A 215 -5.32 6.10 -2.68
N ARG A 216 -5.47 5.00 -3.42
CA ARG A 216 -5.77 5.00 -4.86
C ARG A 216 -7.03 4.19 -5.11
N GLY A 217 -8.09 4.89 -5.52
CA GLY A 217 -9.34 4.27 -5.97
C GLY A 217 -9.32 4.07 -7.48
N LEU A 218 -9.61 2.86 -7.93
CA LEU A 218 -9.78 2.50 -9.34
C LEU A 218 -11.17 1.89 -9.54
N LYS A 219 -11.97 2.49 -10.41
CA LYS A 219 -13.24 1.90 -10.86
C LYS A 219 -12.92 0.89 -11.97
N LEU A 220 -13.25 -0.39 -11.75
CA LEU A 220 -12.89 -1.48 -12.69
C LEU A 220 -13.65 -1.40 -14.02
N GLY A 221 -14.82 -0.76 -14.01
CA GLY A 221 -15.56 -0.50 -15.23
C GLY A 221 -16.85 0.27 -14.98
N PRO A 222 -17.43 0.84 -16.04
CA PRO A 222 -18.75 1.46 -15.97
C PRO A 222 -19.79 0.38 -15.64
N ILE A 223 -20.69 0.70 -14.71
CA ILE A 223 -21.87 -0.11 -14.42
C ILE A 223 -22.94 0.31 -15.44
N PRO A 224 -23.31 -0.53 -16.43
CA PRO A 224 -24.13 -0.10 -17.57
C PRO A 224 -25.52 0.43 -17.19
N GLU A 225 -26.03 0.02 -16.03
CA GLU A 225 -27.33 0.40 -15.50
C GLU A 225 -27.34 1.84 -14.94
N LEU A 226 -26.18 2.40 -14.62
CA LEU A 226 -26.08 3.79 -14.18
C LEU A 226 -26.03 4.74 -15.38
N PHE A 227 -26.99 5.67 -15.42
CA PHE A 227 -27.08 6.70 -16.47
C PHE A 227 -25.76 7.45 -16.71
N TRP A 228 -25.07 7.84 -15.63
CA TRP A 228 -23.81 8.58 -15.71
C TRP A 228 -22.68 7.75 -16.35
N ASP A 229 -22.64 6.45 -16.07
CA ASP A 229 -21.65 5.54 -16.63
C ASP A 229 -21.91 5.26 -18.11
N ALA A 230 -23.18 5.08 -18.49
CA ALA A 230 -23.58 4.96 -19.90
C ALA A 230 -23.25 6.25 -20.68
N MET A 231 -23.60 7.42 -20.13
CA MET A 231 -23.29 8.72 -20.73
C MET A 231 -21.77 8.93 -20.90
N ALA A 232 -20.98 8.64 -19.86
CA ALA A 232 -19.53 8.73 -19.90
C ALA A 232 -18.95 7.86 -21.02
N ARG A 233 -19.47 6.64 -21.20
CA ARG A 233 -19.07 5.73 -22.28
C ARG A 233 -19.38 6.28 -23.67
N TYR A 234 -20.56 6.87 -23.87
CA TYR A 234 -20.90 7.51 -25.15
C TYR A 234 -20.02 8.73 -25.43
N LEU A 235 -19.74 9.55 -24.42
CA LEU A 235 -18.84 10.70 -24.54
C LEU A 235 -17.41 10.27 -24.84
N GLU A 236 -16.95 9.17 -24.25
CA GLU A 236 -15.65 8.58 -24.53
C GLU A 236 -15.56 8.14 -26.00
N ILE A 237 -16.51 7.34 -26.50
CA ILE A 237 -16.57 6.92 -27.91
C ILE A 237 -16.61 8.15 -28.83
N PHE A 238 -17.46 9.13 -28.51
CA PHE A 238 -17.57 10.36 -29.28
C PHE A 238 -16.25 11.15 -29.31
N SER A 239 -15.54 11.23 -28.18
CA SER A 239 -14.24 11.88 -28.10
C SER A 239 -13.19 11.18 -28.96
N PHE A 240 -13.17 9.85 -29.01
CA PHE A 240 -12.29 9.08 -29.90
C PHE A 240 -12.58 9.39 -31.36
N VAL A 241 -13.86 9.41 -31.75
CA VAL A 241 -14.27 9.77 -33.12
C VAL A 241 -13.77 11.16 -33.50
N LEU A 242 -13.90 12.15 -32.60
CA LEU A 242 -13.38 13.50 -32.83
C LEU A 242 -11.86 13.51 -32.98
N VAL A 243 -11.13 12.89 -32.06
CA VAL A 243 -9.66 12.88 -32.08
C VAL A 243 -9.13 12.21 -33.36
N PHE A 244 -9.66 11.05 -33.73
CA PHE A 244 -9.25 10.36 -34.95
C PHE A 244 -9.67 11.11 -36.22
N GLY A 245 -10.86 11.73 -36.21
CA GLY A 245 -11.32 12.58 -37.31
C GLY A 245 -10.40 13.79 -37.55
N PHE A 246 -10.03 14.51 -36.49
CA PHE A 246 -9.09 15.63 -36.58
C PHE A 246 -7.68 15.19 -36.96
N ALA A 247 -7.19 14.06 -36.44
CA ALA A 247 -5.89 13.52 -36.81
C ALA A 247 -5.81 13.12 -38.30
N ALA A 248 -6.88 12.51 -38.83
CA ALA A 248 -6.99 12.18 -40.26
C ALA A 248 -7.02 13.44 -41.14
N TYR A 249 -7.79 14.45 -40.73
CA TYR A 249 -7.83 15.74 -41.41
C TYR A 249 -6.46 16.44 -41.42
N ASP A 250 -5.76 16.48 -40.29
CA ASP A 250 -4.44 17.09 -40.20
C ASP A 250 -3.41 16.32 -41.04
N THR A 251 -3.50 14.99 -41.09
CA THR A 251 -2.63 14.16 -41.94
C THR A 251 -2.87 14.43 -43.43
N TRP A 252 -4.13 14.54 -43.84
CA TRP A 252 -4.49 14.94 -45.21
C TRP A 252 -3.96 16.34 -45.55
N LYS A 253 -4.06 17.29 -44.62
CA LYS A 253 -3.52 18.65 -44.76
C LYS A 253 -1.99 18.65 -44.88
N VAL A 254 -1.28 17.82 -44.11
CA VAL A 254 0.18 17.65 -44.21
C VAL A 254 0.57 17.11 -45.58
N HIS A 255 -0.15 16.11 -46.09
CA HIS A 255 0.09 15.54 -47.42
C HIS A 255 -0.14 16.56 -48.54
N SER A 256 -1.15 17.42 -48.40
CA SER A 256 -1.53 18.39 -49.43
C SER A 256 -0.63 19.64 -49.47
N VAL A 257 -0.21 20.15 -48.31
CA VAL A 257 0.58 21.40 -48.19
C VAL A 257 2.09 21.15 -48.10
N GLY A 258 2.49 19.92 -47.77
CA GLY A 258 3.87 19.52 -47.58
C GLY A 258 4.39 19.73 -46.15
N PHE A 259 5.19 18.77 -45.69
CA PHE A 259 5.66 18.66 -44.30
C PHE A 259 6.38 19.92 -43.79
N LYS A 260 7.31 20.48 -44.57
CA LYS A 260 8.14 21.63 -44.16
C LYS A 260 7.36 22.93 -43.97
N VAL A 261 6.23 23.10 -44.66
CA VAL A 261 5.39 24.30 -44.54
C VAL A 261 4.43 24.14 -43.38
N HIS A 262 3.90 22.93 -43.18
CA HIS A 262 2.96 22.61 -42.09
C HIS A 262 3.57 22.88 -40.71
N PHE A 263 4.80 22.42 -40.45
CA PHE A 263 5.44 22.54 -39.13
C PHE A 263 6.05 23.92 -38.81
N LYS A 264 5.94 24.92 -39.73
CA LYS A 264 6.29 26.32 -39.40
C LYS A 264 5.23 27.03 -38.56
N GLY A 265 3.99 26.53 -38.59
CA GLY A 265 2.88 27.09 -37.82
C GLY A 265 2.84 26.54 -36.39
N LEU A 266 2.91 27.42 -35.40
CA LEU A 266 2.83 27.06 -33.98
C LEU A 266 1.61 26.16 -33.66
N TRP A 267 0.45 26.46 -34.24
CA TRP A 267 -0.79 25.71 -34.01
C TRP A 267 -0.75 24.28 -34.52
N ASN A 268 -0.09 24.04 -35.66
CA ASN A 268 0.06 22.70 -36.21
C ASN A 268 1.01 21.86 -35.35
N VAL A 269 2.08 22.48 -34.82
CA VAL A 269 2.99 21.83 -33.86
C VAL A 269 2.24 21.44 -32.58
N ILE A 270 1.43 22.35 -32.03
CA ILE A 270 0.61 22.07 -30.83
C ILE A 270 -0.36 20.91 -31.09
N ASN A 271 -1.04 20.87 -32.25
CA ASN A 271 -1.93 19.76 -32.58
C ASN A 271 -1.20 18.41 -32.63
N PHE A 272 -0.01 18.38 -33.24
CA PHE A 272 0.80 17.17 -33.28
C PHE A 272 1.23 16.70 -31.88
N ILE A 273 1.63 17.64 -31.01
CA ILE A 273 1.94 17.33 -29.60
C ILE A 273 0.71 16.76 -28.89
N LYS A 274 -0.49 17.32 -29.10
CA LYS A 274 -1.72 16.79 -28.50
C LYS A 274 -1.98 15.34 -28.92
N TYR A 275 -1.84 15.01 -30.21
CA TYR A 275 -2.02 13.64 -30.68
C TYR A 275 -0.95 12.70 -30.13
N ALA A 276 0.31 13.15 -30.03
CA ALA A 276 1.38 12.36 -29.43
C ALA A 276 1.11 12.08 -27.94
N CYS A 277 0.70 13.09 -27.17
CA CYS A 277 0.29 12.90 -25.77
C CYS A 277 -0.89 11.93 -25.66
N PHE A 278 -1.90 12.06 -26.52
CA PHE A 278 -3.05 11.14 -26.54
C PHE A 278 -2.64 9.70 -26.84
N ALA A 279 -1.73 9.48 -27.80
CA ALA A 279 -1.22 8.15 -28.11
C ALA A 279 -0.42 7.54 -26.94
N LEU A 280 0.42 8.34 -26.26
CA LEU A 280 1.16 7.89 -25.07
C LEU A 280 0.22 7.54 -23.92
N LEU A 281 -0.85 8.31 -23.72
CA LEU A 281 -1.87 8.00 -22.71
C LEU A 281 -2.56 6.67 -23.01
N ILE A 282 -2.91 6.39 -24.27
CA ILE A 282 -3.50 5.09 -24.64
C ILE A 282 -2.53 3.93 -24.40
N GLN A 283 -1.25 4.10 -24.73
CA GLN A 283 -0.22 3.08 -24.51
C GLN A 283 0.01 2.74 -23.03
N THR A 284 -0.17 3.71 -22.14
CA THR A 284 0.00 3.48 -20.69
C THR A 284 -1.22 2.83 -20.02
N GLN A 285 -2.35 2.74 -20.74
CA GLN A 285 -3.61 2.15 -20.25
C GLN A 285 -3.89 0.74 -20.83
N MET A 286 -3.17 0.33 -21.88
CA MET A 286 -3.19 -1.03 -22.44
C MET A 286 -2.10 -1.89 -21.82
#